data_AF-A0A528ARG6-F1
#
_entry.id   AF-A0A528ARG6-F1
#
_cell.length_a   1.000
_cell.length_b   1.000
_cell.length_c   1.000
_cell.angle_alpha   90.00
_cell.angle_beta   90.00
_cell.angle_gamma   90.00
#
_symmetry.space_group_name_H-M   'P 1'
#
loop_
_entity.id
_entity.type
_entity.pdbx_description
1 polymer ?
#
loop_
_entity_poly.entity_id
_entity_poly.type
_entity_poly.pdbx_seq_one_letter_code
_entity_poly.pdbx_strand_id
1 'polypeptide(L)'
;MLPQEIIRSKRDGHKLSTQEIASFIEGVTAGTVSDGQVGAFAMAVFFNGMSRDEAVALTLAMRDSGDVLDWSDLPGPVTDKHSTGGVGDNVSLLVAPIVAACGAYVPMISGRGLGHTGGTLDKMDAISGYISQPDVAGFRKAVLEAGCAIIGQTADLAPADRRLYAIRDVTGTVESVPLITASILSKKLAAGLQSLVLDIKVGNGAFMEKSRDATTLANSLVEVANGAGLKTSALVTGMNEPLATSTRLFA
;
A
#
# COMPACT_ATOMS: atom_id res chain seq x y z
N MET A 1 -23.13 9.08 12.80
CA MET A 1 -22.36 9.69 13.90
C MET A 1 -21.55 10.83 13.32
N LEU A 2 -21.37 11.94 14.03
CA LEU A 2 -20.57 13.06 13.51
C LEU A 2 -19.08 12.70 13.51
N PRO A 3 -18.25 13.18 12.55
CA PRO A 3 -16.83 12.85 12.50
C PRO A 3 -16.08 13.13 13.81
N GLN A 4 -16.42 14.22 14.51
CA GLN A 4 -15.83 14.56 15.81
C GLN A 4 -16.14 13.55 16.93
N GLU A 5 -17.25 12.81 16.86
CA GLU A 5 -17.58 11.80 17.86
C GLU A 5 -16.75 10.53 17.63
N ILE A 6 -16.51 10.15 16.37
CA ILE A 6 -15.60 9.06 15.99
C ILE A 6 -14.17 9.39 16.45
N ILE A 7 -13.72 10.62 16.17
CA ILE A 7 -12.41 11.11 16.62
C ILE A 7 -12.32 11.08 18.16
N ARG A 8 -13.35 11.55 18.87
CA ARG A 8 -13.40 11.52 20.34
C ARG A 8 -13.31 10.10 20.87
N SER A 9 -14.07 9.17 20.29
CA SER A 9 -14.07 7.76 20.69
C SER A 9 -12.67 7.15 20.56
N LYS A 10 -12.00 7.34 19.41
CA LYS A 10 -10.64 6.85 19.20
C LYS A 10 -9.61 7.54 20.11
N ARG A 11 -9.72 8.85 20.31
CA ARG A 11 -8.86 9.63 21.22
C ARG A 11 -8.93 9.09 22.65
N ASP A 12 -10.12 8.69 23.10
CA ASP A 12 -10.38 8.16 24.44
C ASP A 12 -10.04 6.66 24.57
N GLY A 13 -9.40 6.07 23.53
CA GLY A 13 -8.91 4.70 23.55
C GLY A 13 -9.97 3.64 23.25
N HIS A 14 -11.16 4.03 22.80
CA HIS A 14 -12.22 3.08 22.46
C HIS A 14 -12.01 2.43 21.08
N LYS A 15 -12.51 1.19 20.96
CA LYS A 15 -12.58 0.48 19.69
C LYS A 15 -13.71 1.06 18.83
N LEU A 16 -13.39 1.39 17.59
CA LEU A 16 -14.37 1.81 16.60
C LEU A 16 -15.02 0.58 15.94
N SER A 17 -16.30 0.70 15.65
CA SER A 17 -17.03 -0.26 14.82
C SER A 17 -16.66 -0.13 13.34
N THR A 18 -16.91 -1.19 12.58
CA THR A 18 -16.74 -1.19 11.12
C THR A 18 -17.55 -0.08 10.45
N GLN A 19 -18.78 0.18 10.93
CA GLN A 19 -19.67 1.21 10.38
C GLN A 19 -19.14 2.62 10.65
N GLU A 20 -18.62 2.88 11.86
CA GLU A 20 -17.99 4.18 12.16
C GLU A 20 -16.79 4.43 11.25
N ILE A 21 -15.90 3.44 11.09
CA ILE A 21 -14.74 3.55 10.21
C ILE A 21 -15.17 3.78 8.76
N ALA A 22 -16.13 3.00 8.25
CA ALA A 22 -16.64 3.14 6.89
C ALA A 22 -17.23 4.53 6.65
N SER A 23 -18.07 5.03 7.56
CA SER A 23 -18.66 6.37 7.44
C SER A 23 -17.63 7.50 7.49
N PHE A 24 -16.57 7.33 8.30
CA PHE A 24 -15.48 8.30 8.36
C PHE A 24 -14.73 8.34 7.03
N ILE A 25 -14.37 7.17 6.49
CA ILE A 25 -13.65 7.06 5.22
C ILE A 25 -14.50 7.52 4.04
N GLU A 26 -15.79 7.23 4.01
CA GLU A 26 -16.71 7.80 3.03
C GLU A 26 -16.67 9.33 3.05
N GLY A 27 -16.67 9.94 4.23
CA GLY A 27 -16.54 11.38 4.38
C GLY A 27 -15.16 11.93 4.00
N VAL A 28 -14.08 11.14 4.16
CA VAL A 28 -12.75 11.46 3.62
C VAL A 28 -12.79 11.45 2.08
N THR A 29 -13.41 10.46 1.45
CA THR A 29 -13.54 10.38 0.00
C THR A 29 -14.39 11.52 -0.57
N ALA A 30 -15.53 11.81 0.07
CA ALA A 30 -16.50 12.81 -0.38
C ALA A 30 -16.09 14.26 -0.09
N GLY A 31 -14.99 14.50 0.64
CA GLY A 31 -14.57 15.85 1.02
C GLY A 31 -15.37 16.48 2.16
N THR A 32 -16.31 15.75 2.78
CA THR A 32 -17.17 16.26 3.85
C THR A 32 -16.49 16.25 5.22
N VAL A 33 -15.48 15.41 5.40
CA VAL A 33 -14.56 15.45 6.55
C VAL A 33 -13.41 16.39 6.20
N SER A 34 -13.18 17.41 7.02
CA SER A 34 -12.12 18.41 6.78
C SER A 34 -10.73 17.83 7.03
N ASP A 35 -9.69 18.41 6.43
CA ASP A 35 -8.31 17.94 6.63
C ASP A 35 -7.89 17.99 8.11
N GLY A 36 -8.39 18.98 8.86
CA GLY A 36 -8.18 19.07 10.31
C GLY A 36 -8.82 17.91 11.08
N GLN A 37 -10.00 17.43 10.66
CA GLN A 37 -10.63 16.25 11.24
C GLN A 37 -9.89 14.96 10.86
N VAL A 38 -9.42 14.84 9.62
CA VAL A 38 -8.60 13.69 9.19
C VAL A 38 -7.29 13.65 9.96
N GLY A 39 -6.60 14.79 10.11
CA GLY A 39 -5.38 14.89 10.91
C GLY A 39 -5.62 14.54 12.38
N ALA A 40 -6.72 15.01 12.98
CA ALA A 40 -7.08 14.66 14.35
C ALA A 40 -7.38 13.16 14.52
N PHE A 41 -8.06 12.54 13.56
CA PHE A 41 -8.27 11.08 13.54
C PHE A 41 -6.94 10.33 13.44
N ALA A 42 -6.07 10.72 12.49
CA ALA A 42 -4.78 10.10 12.29
C ALA A 42 -3.91 10.19 13.56
N MET A 43 -3.91 11.34 14.24
CA MET A 43 -3.18 11.53 15.49
C MET A 43 -3.78 10.71 16.65
N ALA A 44 -5.11 10.59 16.72
CA ALA A 44 -5.77 9.73 17.70
C ALA A 44 -5.41 8.25 17.49
N VAL A 45 -5.34 7.78 16.24
CA VAL A 45 -4.86 6.45 15.87
C VAL A 45 -3.36 6.29 16.15
N PHE A 46 -2.54 7.32 15.93
CA PHE A 46 -1.12 7.30 16.22
C PHE A 46 -0.84 6.97 17.69
N PHE A 47 -1.55 7.63 18.61
CA PHE A 47 -1.34 7.42 20.05
C PHE A 47 -2.08 6.20 20.63
N ASN A 48 -3.30 5.91 20.17
CA ASN A 48 -4.13 4.84 20.75
C ASN A 48 -4.10 3.53 19.95
N GLY A 49 -3.48 3.52 18.78
CA GLY A 49 -3.46 2.37 17.88
C GLY A 49 -4.84 1.96 17.36
N MET A 50 -4.87 0.79 16.74
CA MET A 50 -6.07 0.11 16.29
C MET A 50 -5.92 -1.38 16.57
N SER A 51 -7.01 -2.02 16.97
CA SER A 51 -7.09 -3.49 16.97
C SER A 51 -7.03 -4.03 15.54
N ARG A 52 -6.74 -5.34 15.39
CA ARG A 52 -6.71 -6.00 14.09
C ARG A 52 -8.01 -5.78 13.30
N ASP A 53 -9.17 -5.94 13.94
CA ASP A 53 -10.47 -5.81 13.25
C ASP A 53 -10.71 -4.37 12.77
N GLU A 54 -10.26 -3.37 13.53
CA GLU A 54 -10.33 -1.97 13.12
C GLU A 54 -9.41 -1.70 11.92
N ALA A 55 -8.19 -2.24 11.94
CA ALA A 55 -7.25 -2.10 10.84
C ALA A 55 -7.75 -2.80 9.56
N VAL A 56 -8.39 -3.97 9.69
CA VAL A 56 -9.10 -4.64 8.58
C VAL A 56 -10.23 -3.76 8.05
N ALA A 57 -11.09 -3.24 8.93
CA ALA A 57 -12.20 -2.36 8.53
C ALA A 57 -11.70 -1.09 7.83
N LEU A 58 -10.64 -0.46 8.32
CA LEU A 58 -10.02 0.71 7.71
C LEU A 58 -9.45 0.39 6.32
N THR A 59 -8.74 -0.74 6.21
CA THR A 59 -8.15 -1.21 4.96
C THR A 59 -9.23 -1.45 3.91
N LEU A 60 -10.32 -2.14 4.27
CA LEU A 60 -11.43 -2.44 3.37
C LEU A 60 -12.18 -1.16 2.98
N ALA A 61 -12.48 -0.28 3.93
CA ALA A 61 -13.16 0.98 3.65
C ALA A 61 -12.34 1.88 2.70
N MET A 62 -11.01 1.90 2.83
CA MET A 62 -10.16 2.65 1.90
C MET A 62 -10.05 1.96 0.54
N ARG A 63 -10.00 0.62 0.48
CA ARG A 63 -10.08 -0.13 -0.79
C ARG A 63 -11.36 0.24 -1.54
N ASP A 64 -12.49 0.19 -0.83
CA ASP A 64 -13.84 0.40 -1.40
C ASP A 64 -14.17 1.89 -1.65
N SER A 65 -13.21 2.80 -1.44
CA SER A 65 -13.41 4.23 -1.71
C SER A 65 -13.37 4.60 -3.19
N GLY A 66 -12.99 3.67 -4.06
CA GLY A 66 -12.91 3.87 -5.50
C GLY A 66 -12.97 2.53 -6.24
N ASP A 67 -12.29 2.46 -7.38
CA ASP A 67 -12.33 1.27 -8.23
C ASP A 67 -11.61 0.09 -7.57
N VAL A 68 -12.11 -1.11 -7.84
CA VAL A 68 -11.46 -2.38 -7.53
C VAL A 68 -11.35 -3.17 -8.82
N LEU A 69 -10.12 -3.50 -9.21
CA LEU A 69 -9.87 -4.27 -10.42
C LEU A 69 -10.36 -5.71 -10.24
N ASP A 70 -11.05 -6.22 -11.26
CA ASP A 70 -11.45 -7.63 -11.35
C ASP A 70 -10.61 -8.35 -12.39
N TRP A 71 -10.06 -9.50 -12.01
CA TRP A 71 -9.20 -10.35 -12.83
C TRP A 71 -9.74 -11.78 -12.92
N SER A 72 -11.02 -11.97 -12.60
CA SER A 72 -11.71 -13.27 -12.63
C SER A 72 -11.66 -13.97 -13.99
N ASP A 73 -11.36 -13.24 -15.06
CA ASP A 73 -11.20 -13.70 -16.44
C ASP A 73 -9.78 -14.19 -16.80
N LEU A 74 -8.78 -13.97 -15.94
CA LEU A 74 -7.42 -14.46 -16.18
C LEU A 74 -7.33 -15.98 -15.93
N PRO A 75 -6.58 -16.73 -16.76
CA PRO A 75 -6.50 -18.19 -16.67
C PRO A 75 -5.58 -18.70 -15.54
N GLY A 76 -4.98 -17.81 -14.76
CA GLY A 76 -3.99 -18.14 -13.74
C GLY A 76 -4.10 -17.25 -12.50
N PRO A 77 -3.36 -17.58 -11.42
CA PRO A 77 -3.45 -16.85 -10.17
C PRO A 77 -2.93 -15.42 -10.29
N VAL A 78 -3.58 -14.49 -9.61
CA VAL A 78 -3.21 -13.06 -9.62
C VAL A 78 -2.44 -12.73 -8.37
N THR A 79 -1.17 -12.37 -8.52
CA THR A 79 -0.24 -12.21 -7.41
C THR A 79 0.61 -10.96 -7.57
N ASP A 80 1.09 -10.41 -6.45
CA ASP A 80 1.98 -9.26 -6.47
C ASP A 80 3.07 -9.37 -5.40
N LYS A 81 4.09 -8.53 -5.54
CA LYS A 81 5.09 -8.27 -4.51
C LYS A 81 5.09 -6.79 -4.18
N HIS A 82 5.17 -6.46 -2.89
CA HIS A 82 5.38 -5.09 -2.45
C HIS A 82 6.60 -4.99 -1.55
N SER A 83 7.35 -3.91 -1.65
CA SER A 83 8.40 -3.57 -0.69
C SER A 83 8.10 -2.26 -0.01
N THR A 84 8.49 -2.16 1.26
CA THR A 84 8.47 -0.90 2.02
C THR A 84 9.49 0.13 1.51
N GLY A 85 10.36 -0.23 0.57
CA GLY A 85 11.35 0.66 -0.05
C GLY A 85 12.74 0.47 0.52
N GLY A 86 13.75 0.61 -0.35
CA GLY A 86 15.16 0.45 -0.01
C GLY A 86 16.08 0.92 -1.14
N VAL A 87 17.37 1.04 -0.83
CA VAL A 87 18.38 1.56 -1.76
C VAL A 87 18.80 0.47 -2.75
N GLY A 88 18.71 0.78 -4.05
CA GLY A 88 19.07 -0.17 -5.11
C GLY A 88 18.10 -1.34 -5.31
N ASP A 89 16.91 -1.31 -4.69
CA ASP A 89 15.96 -2.43 -4.77
C ASP A 89 15.31 -2.55 -6.16
N ASN A 90 15.88 -3.41 -7.01
CA ASN A 90 15.39 -3.73 -8.35
C ASN A 90 14.57 -5.03 -8.40
N VAL A 91 14.20 -5.62 -7.25
CA VAL A 91 13.56 -6.94 -7.18
C VAL A 91 12.28 -6.99 -7.99
N SER A 92 11.44 -5.95 -7.93
CA SER A 92 10.18 -5.91 -8.66
C SER A 92 10.35 -6.04 -10.19
N LEU A 93 11.45 -5.50 -10.74
CA LEU A 93 11.75 -5.58 -12.18
C LEU A 93 12.03 -7.02 -12.63
N LEU A 94 12.56 -7.84 -11.72
CA LEU A 94 12.94 -9.23 -12.00
C LEU A 94 11.81 -10.20 -11.63
N VAL A 95 11.19 -10.00 -10.46
CA VAL A 95 10.18 -10.92 -9.92
C VAL A 95 8.90 -10.91 -10.75
N ALA A 96 8.47 -9.76 -11.27
CA ALA A 96 7.26 -9.68 -12.10
C ALA A 96 7.32 -10.63 -13.32
N PRO A 97 8.35 -10.55 -14.20
CA PRO A 97 8.46 -11.48 -15.34
C PRO A 97 8.80 -12.92 -14.94
N ILE A 98 9.56 -13.16 -13.87
CA ILE A 98 9.84 -14.51 -13.38
C ILE A 98 8.54 -15.22 -12.96
N VAL A 99 7.70 -14.53 -12.19
CA VAL A 99 6.42 -15.06 -11.72
C VAL A 99 5.44 -15.23 -12.88
N ALA A 100 5.44 -14.31 -13.85
CA ALA A 100 4.69 -14.46 -15.10
C ALA A 100 5.10 -15.71 -15.89
N ALA A 101 6.40 -15.97 -16.02
CA ALA A 101 6.91 -17.17 -16.67
C ALA A 101 6.54 -18.47 -15.93
N CYS A 102 6.20 -18.40 -14.64
CA CYS A 102 5.67 -19.52 -13.85
C CYS A 102 4.14 -19.69 -13.97
N GLY A 103 3.46 -18.91 -14.80
CA GLY A 103 2.03 -19.06 -15.09
C GLY A 103 1.09 -18.26 -14.20
N ALA A 104 1.61 -17.33 -13.39
CA ALA A 104 0.81 -16.38 -12.62
C ALA A 104 0.71 -15.02 -13.35
N TYR A 105 -0.23 -14.18 -12.92
CA TYR A 105 -0.43 -12.83 -13.45
C TYR A 105 -0.05 -11.77 -12.41
N VAL A 106 0.73 -10.77 -12.84
CA VAL A 106 1.29 -9.75 -11.94
C VAL A 106 0.86 -8.34 -12.39
N PRO A 107 -0.34 -7.87 -11.99
CA PRO A 107 -0.83 -6.51 -12.23
C PRO A 107 -0.23 -5.53 -11.20
N MET A 108 1.09 -5.32 -11.24
CA MET A 108 1.79 -4.56 -10.20
C MET A 108 1.51 -3.08 -10.29
N ILE A 109 0.91 -2.54 -9.22
CA ILE A 109 0.80 -1.10 -9.00
C ILE A 109 1.93 -0.65 -8.09
N SER A 110 2.77 0.25 -8.61
CA SER A 110 3.96 0.74 -7.94
C SER A 110 3.95 2.26 -7.72
N GLY A 111 4.73 2.67 -6.73
CA GLY A 111 4.95 4.08 -6.40
C GLY A 111 6.25 4.62 -7.00
N ARG A 112 6.38 5.94 -6.93
CA ARG A 112 7.67 6.64 -7.11
C ARG A 112 8.50 6.58 -5.83
N GLY A 113 9.73 7.05 -5.91
CA GLY A 113 10.65 7.13 -4.77
C GLY A 113 10.06 7.91 -3.59
N LEU A 114 10.45 7.48 -2.38
CA LEU A 114 10.09 8.13 -1.12
C LEU A 114 11.37 8.47 -0.36
N GLY A 115 11.59 9.75 -0.05
CA GLY A 115 12.81 10.22 0.58
C GLY A 115 14.05 9.83 -0.24
N HIS A 116 15.00 9.14 0.39
CA HIS A 116 16.24 8.69 -0.24
C HIS A 116 16.12 7.36 -1.01
N THR A 117 14.94 6.74 -1.02
CA THR A 117 14.71 5.45 -1.69
C THR A 117 14.18 5.67 -3.11
N GLY A 118 14.74 4.97 -4.10
CA GLY A 118 14.28 5.05 -5.49
C GLY A 118 13.07 4.15 -5.75
N GLY A 119 12.07 4.65 -6.47
CA GLY A 119 10.85 3.90 -6.80
C GLY A 119 11.02 2.94 -7.97
N THR A 120 10.23 1.87 -8.03
CA THR A 120 10.19 0.99 -9.22
C THR A 120 9.68 1.74 -10.43
N LEU A 121 8.69 2.63 -10.24
CA LEU A 121 8.09 3.37 -11.35
C LEU A 121 9.10 4.30 -12.03
N ASP A 122 9.96 4.97 -11.26
CA ASP A 122 11.01 5.85 -11.80
C ASP A 122 12.04 5.06 -12.64
N LYS A 123 12.26 3.78 -12.33
CA LYS A 123 13.12 2.88 -13.11
C LYS A 123 12.44 2.47 -14.41
N MET A 124 11.12 2.25 -14.39
CA MET A 124 10.36 1.95 -15.61
C MET A 124 10.31 3.16 -16.55
N ASP A 125 10.15 4.37 -16.02
CA ASP A 125 10.16 5.63 -16.80
C ASP A 125 11.51 5.89 -17.50
N ALA A 126 12.60 5.26 -17.05
CA ALA A 126 13.88 5.36 -17.72
C ALA A 126 13.95 4.53 -19.03
N ILE A 127 13.00 3.62 -19.26
CA ILE A 127 12.92 2.80 -20.47
C ILE A 127 12.22 3.63 -21.55
N SER A 128 12.94 3.94 -22.63
CA SER A 128 12.38 4.72 -23.75
C SER A 128 11.13 4.04 -24.32
N GLY A 129 10.02 4.79 -24.37
CA GLY A 129 8.74 4.32 -24.89
C GLY A 129 7.86 3.55 -23.88
N TYR A 130 8.31 3.36 -22.64
CA TYR A 130 7.46 2.75 -21.61
C TYR A 130 6.34 3.70 -21.17
N ILE A 131 5.10 3.21 -21.17
CA ILE A 131 3.94 3.98 -20.71
C ILE A 131 3.62 3.53 -19.29
N SER A 132 4.05 4.30 -18.30
CA SER A 132 3.89 3.97 -16.87
C SER A 132 2.51 4.30 -16.30
N GLN A 133 1.70 5.04 -17.03
CA GLN A 133 0.31 5.36 -16.69
C GLN A 133 -0.61 5.08 -17.88
N PRO A 134 -0.77 3.79 -18.28
CA PRO A 134 -1.71 3.43 -19.32
C PRO A 134 -3.15 3.61 -18.83
N ASP A 135 -4.10 3.63 -19.77
CA ASP A 135 -5.50 3.44 -19.43
C ASP A 135 -5.77 2.00 -18.96
N VAL A 136 -6.96 1.75 -18.39
CA VAL A 136 -7.33 0.43 -17.88
C VAL A 136 -7.27 -0.63 -18.98
N ALA A 137 -7.69 -0.30 -20.19
CA ALA A 137 -7.65 -1.22 -21.33
C ALA A 137 -6.21 -1.64 -21.69
N GLY A 138 -5.29 -0.68 -21.79
CA GLY A 138 -3.88 -0.92 -22.04
C GLY A 138 -3.21 -1.71 -20.91
N PHE A 139 -3.55 -1.40 -19.66
CA PHE A 139 -3.07 -2.17 -18.51
C PHE A 139 -3.52 -3.62 -18.55
N ARG A 140 -4.82 -3.87 -18.75
CA ARG A 140 -5.38 -5.22 -18.86
C ARG A 140 -4.74 -6.00 -20.00
N LYS A 141 -4.58 -5.36 -21.17
CA LYS A 141 -3.92 -5.97 -22.32
C LYS A 141 -2.50 -6.39 -22.00
N ALA A 142 -1.71 -5.52 -21.37
CA ALA A 142 -0.33 -5.82 -21.00
C ALA A 142 -0.24 -7.01 -20.01
N VAL A 143 -1.10 -7.03 -18.99
CA VAL A 143 -1.17 -8.16 -18.04
C VAL A 143 -1.57 -9.46 -18.74
N LEU A 144 -2.55 -9.42 -19.65
CA LEU A 144 -3.01 -10.61 -20.37
C LEU A 144 -1.95 -11.17 -21.33
N GLU A 145 -1.28 -10.30 -22.09
CA GLU A 145 -0.32 -10.70 -23.13
C GLU A 145 1.06 -11.06 -22.58
N ALA A 146 1.56 -10.30 -21.61
CA ALA A 146 2.90 -10.50 -21.04
C ALA A 146 2.90 -11.28 -19.72
N GLY A 147 1.73 -11.50 -19.10
CA GLY A 147 1.59 -12.07 -17.76
C GLY A 147 1.94 -11.08 -16.64
N CYS A 148 2.49 -9.91 -16.93
CA CYS A 148 2.78 -8.89 -15.94
C CYS A 148 2.78 -7.48 -16.51
N ALA A 149 2.50 -6.49 -15.66
CA ALA A 149 2.73 -5.08 -15.97
C ALA A 149 3.07 -4.31 -14.68
N ILE A 150 3.94 -3.30 -14.78
CA ILE A 150 4.32 -2.43 -13.66
C ILE A 150 3.85 -1.01 -13.98
N ILE A 151 2.76 -0.58 -13.37
CA ILE A 151 2.18 0.75 -13.63
C ILE A 151 2.20 1.62 -12.38
N GLY A 152 1.99 2.91 -12.58
CA GLY A 152 1.79 3.87 -11.52
C GLY A 152 0.40 3.72 -10.89
N GLN A 153 0.22 4.38 -9.76
CA GLN A 153 -1.09 4.52 -9.14
C GLN A 153 -2.03 5.29 -10.08
N THR A 154 -3.20 4.73 -10.37
CA THR A 154 -4.25 5.46 -11.09
C THR A 154 -5.05 6.33 -10.12
N ALA A 155 -5.73 7.36 -10.63
CA ALA A 155 -6.48 8.30 -9.82
C ALA A 155 -7.57 7.61 -8.99
N ASP A 156 -8.13 6.53 -9.52
CA ASP A 156 -9.40 5.94 -9.10
C ASP A 156 -9.23 4.81 -8.09
N LEU A 157 -8.03 4.28 -7.89
CA LEU A 157 -7.77 3.19 -6.95
C LEU A 157 -7.50 3.73 -5.54
N ALA A 158 -8.36 3.35 -4.59
CA ALA A 158 -8.29 3.74 -3.17
C ALA A 158 -8.07 5.25 -2.94
N PRO A 159 -8.91 6.15 -3.49
CA PRO A 159 -8.73 7.61 -3.38
C PRO A 159 -8.69 8.13 -1.94
N ALA A 160 -9.36 7.46 -0.99
CA ALA A 160 -9.28 7.79 0.43
C ALA A 160 -7.85 7.67 0.98
N ASP A 161 -7.10 6.64 0.56
CA ASP A 161 -5.71 6.45 0.97
C ASP A 161 -4.84 7.62 0.51
N ARG A 162 -4.98 8.07 -0.75
CA ARG A 162 -4.22 9.22 -1.27
C ARG A 162 -4.42 10.46 -0.41
N ARG A 163 -5.68 10.79 -0.09
CA ARG A 163 -6.01 11.96 0.74
C ARG A 163 -5.49 11.80 2.16
N LEU A 164 -5.71 10.64 2.78
CA LEU A 164 -5.24 10.37 4.14
C LEU A 164 -3.70 10.39 4.21
N TYR A 165 -3.01 9.82 3.23
CA TYR A 165 -1.54 9.81 3.15
C TYR A 165 -0.97 11.23 3.03
N ALA A 166 -1.52 12.06 2.14
CA ALA A 166 -1.08 13.44 1.97
C ALA A 166 -1.21 14.25 3.27
N ILE A 167 -2.29 14.03 4.03
CA ILE A 167 -2.48 14.67 5.33
C ILE A 167 -1.53 14.10 6.38
N ARG A 168 -1.27 12.79 6.37
CA ARG A 168 -0.32 12.15 7.31
C ARG A 168 1.09 12.68 7.16
N ASP A 169 1.52 12.92 5.92
CA ASP A 169 2.84 13.45 5.58
C ASP A 169 3.10 14.83 6.21
N VAL A 170 2.10 15.71 6.21
CA VAL A 170 2.21 17.06 6.79
C VAL A 170 1.74 17.17 8.25
N THR A 171 1.22 16.09 8.85
CA THR A 171 0.77 16.07 10.25
C THR A 171 1.64 15.20 11.16
N GLY A 172 2.73 14.62 10.65
CA GLY A 172 3.65 13.80 11.45
C GLY A 172 3.04 12.48 11.91
N THR A 173 2.14 11.89 11.11
CA THR A 173 1.43 10.64 11.45
C THR A 173 1.70 9.51 10.47
N VAL A 174 2.78 9.62 9.68
CA VAL A 174 3.20 8.59 8.72
C VAL A 174 3.60 7.30 9.44
N GLU A 175 4.35 7.38 10.54
CA GLU A 175 5.00 6.24 11.22
C GLU A 175 4.04 5.32 12.00
N SER A 176 2.73 5.61 12.00
CA SER A 176 1.73 4.76 12.66
C SER A 176 1.55 3.42 11.91
N VAL A 177 1.91 2.31 12.56
CA VAL A 177 1.77 0.95 12.02
C VAL A 177 0.37 0.67 11.43
N PRO A 178 -0.76 0.87 12.14
CA PRO A 178 -2.08 0.60 11.56
C PRO A 178 -2.39 1.46 10.33
N LEU A 179 -1.93 2.71 10.29
CA LEU A 179 -2.13 3.59 9.12
C LEU A 179 -1.23 3.20 7.94
N ILE A 180 0.02 2.78 8.19
CA ILE A 180 0.92 2.22 7.15
C ILE A 180 0.30 0.94 6.58
N THR A 181 -0.13 0.04 7.46
CA THR A 181 -0.75 -1.24 7.08
C THR A 181 -1.97 -1.01 6.20
N ALA A 182 -2.91 -0.16 6.64
CA ALA A 182 -4.11 0.11 5.86
C ALA A 182 -3.79 0.82 4.54
N SER A 183 -2.83 1.75 4.55
CA SER A 183 -2.40 2.46 3.35
C SER A 183 -1.83 1.52 2.29
N ILE A 184 -0.89 0.64 2.66
CA ILE A 184 -0.29 -0.32 1.72
C ILE A 184 -1.35 -1.29 1.20
N LEU A 185 -2.12 -1.90 2.10
CA LEU A 185 -3.02 -3.00 1.75
C LEU A 185 -4.26 -2.54 0.99
N SER A 186 -4.80 -1.35 1.24
CA SER A 186 -5.96 -0.84 0.50
C SER A 186 -5.67 -0.76 -1.00
N LYS A 187 -4.51 -0.24 -1.39
CA LYS A 187 -4.06 -0.21 -2.80
C LYS A 187 -3.86 -1.61 -3.38
N LYS A 188 -3.28 -2.52 -2.60
CA LYS A 188 -3.01 -3.90 -3.06
C LYS A 188 -4.29 -4.72 -3.20
N LEU A 189 -5.27 -4.53 -2.33
CA LEU A 189 -6.59 -5.13 -2.48
C LEU A 189 -7.38 -4.50 -3.63
N ALA A 190 -7.27 -3.18 -3.83
CA ALA A 190 -7.92 -2.49 -4.95
C ALA A 190 -7.36 -2.94 -6.31
N ALA A 191 -6.11 -3.43 -6.34
CA ALA A 191 -5.51 -4.05 -7.51
C ALA A 191 -6.06 -5.45 -7.85
N GLY A 192 -7.00 -6.00 -7.05
CA GLY A 192 -7.69 -7.27 -7.37
C GLY A 192 -6.85 -8.52 -7.13
N LEU A 193 -5.88 -8.46 -6.22
CA LEU A 193 -4.93 -9.55 -5.99
C LEU A 193 -5.55 -10.74 -5.24
N GLN A 194 -5.08 -11.95 -5.55
CA GLN A 194 -5.41 -13.19 -4.82
C GLN A 194 -4.32 -13.56 -3.80
N SER A 195 -3.07 -13.19 -4.07
CA SER A 195 -1.95 -13.36 -3.14
C SER A 195 -0.95 -12.21 -3.19
N LEU A 196 -0.24 -12.00 -2.09
CA LEU A 196 0.74 -10.93 -1.93
C LEU A 196 1.96 -11.42 -1.14
N VAL A 197 3.16 -11.10 -1.63
CA VAL A 197 4.39 -11.24 -0.86
C VAL A 197 4.91 -9.86 -0.48
N LEU A 198 5.17 -9.67 0.80
CA LEU A 198 5.70 -8.43 1.34
C LEU A 198 7.19 -8.56 1.64
N ASP A 199 7.96 -7.55 1.23
CA ASP A 199 9.39 -7.45 1.46
C ASP A 199 9.67 -6.22 2.34
N ILE A 200 9.71 -6.48 3.64
CA ILE A 200 9.85 -5.48 4.69
C ILE A 200 11.34 -5.24 4.92
N LYS A 201 11.81 -4.06 4.55
CA LYS A 201 13.23 -3.70 4.69
C LYS A 201 13.52 -3.29 6.13
N VAL A 202 14.69 -3.69 6.64
CA VAL A 202 15.23 -3.27 7.94
C VAL A 202 16.67 -2.79 7.81
N GLY A 203 17.00 -1.67 8.44
CA GLY A 203 18.37 -1.12 8.48
C GLY A 203 18.43 0.36 8.13
N ASN A 204 19.64 0.92 8.06
CA ASN A 204 19.86 2.35 7.86
C ASN A 204 19.45 2.90 6.47
N GLY A 205 19.27 2.03 5.48
CA GLY A 205 18.72 2.37 4.16
C GLY A 205 17.26 1.98 3.97
N ALA A 206 16.56 1.62 5.06
CA ALA A 206 15.15 1.28 5.06
C ALA A 206 14.31 2.37 5.73
N PHE A 207 12.99 2.28 5.51
CA PHE A 207 12.02 3.06 6.28
C PHE A 207 12.00 2.67 7.78
N MET A 208 12.40 1.44 8.11
CA MET A 208 12.43 0.91 9.48
C MET A 208 13.87 0.57 9.88
N GLU A 209 14.48 1.37 10.75
CA GLU A 209 15.85 1.11 11.21
C GLU A 209 15.93 -0.07 12.19
N LYS A 210 14.95 -0.20 13.08
CA LYS A 210 14.96 -1.22 14.15
C LYS A 210 14.23 -2.47 13.71
N SER A 211 14.88 -3.63 13.92
CA SER A 211 14.32 -4.95 13.60
C SER A 211 12.98 -5.25 14.30
N ARG A 212 12.79 -4.76 15.53
CA ARG A 212 11.51 -4.90 16.25
C ARG A 212 10.37 -4.19 15.53
N ASP A 213 10.62 -3.01 14.98
CA ASP A 213 9.60 -2.19 14.32
C ASP A 213 9.24 -2.80 12.96
N ALA A 214 10.26 -3.28 12.21
CA ALA A 214 10.05 -4.04 10.98
C ALA A 214 9.24 -5.33 11.20
N THR A 215 9.52 -6.09 12.26
CA THR A 215 8.76 -7.30 12.60
C THR A 215 7.32 -6.97 13.00
N THR A 216 7.12 -5.89 13.75
CA THR A 216 5.78 -5.42 14.15
C THR A 216 4.95 -5.03 12.93
N LEU A 217 5.56 -4.29 11.99
CA LEU A 217 4.91 -3.93 10.72
C LEU A 217 4.61 -5.16 9.86
N ALA A 218 5.55 -6.10 9.74
CA ALA A 218 5.36 -7.34 8.99
C ALA A 218 4.18 -8.15 9.52
N ASN A 219 4.09 -8.34 10.84
CA ASN A 219 2.98 -9.04 11.49
C ASN A 219 1.66 -8.32 11.25
N SER A 220 1.62 -6.99 11.43
CA SER A 220 0.41 -6.19 11.19
C SER A 220 -0.08 -6.32 9.75
N LEU A 221 0.82 -6.21 8.76
CA LEU A 221 0.45 -6.35 7.36
C LEU A 221 -0.07 -7.76 7.03
N VAL A 222 0.59 -8.81 7.51
CA VAL A 222 0.17 -10.19 7.26
C VAL A 222 -1.19 -10.48 7.92
N GLU A 223 -1.38 -10.10 9.18
CA GLU A 223 -2.63 -10.34 9.90
C GLU A 223 -3.81 -9.59 9.28
N VAL A 224 -3.62 -8.32 8.92
CA VAL A 224 -4.68 -7.49 8.34
C VAL A 224 -4.99 -7.93 6.91
N ALA A 225 -3.98 -8.25 6.09
CA ALA A 225 -4.22 -8.70 4.73
C ALA A 225 -4.98 -10.03 4.69
N ASN A 226 -4.58 -11.01 5.51
CA ASN A 226 -5.28 -12.28 5.61
C ASN A 226 -6.69 -12.11 6.21
N GLY A 227 -6.86 -11.21 7.19
CA GLY A 227 -8.17 -10.84 7.73
C GLY A 227 -9.09 -10.14 6.72
N ALA A 228 -8.51 -9.48 5.72
CA ALA A 228 -9.20 -8.85 4.59
C ALA A 228 -9.40 -9.81 3.39
N GLY A 229 -8.98 -11.07 3.50
CA GLY A 229 -9.15 -12.08 2.45
C GLY A 229 -8.03 -12.17 1.41
N LEU A 230 -6.92 -11.45 1.59
CA LEU A 230 -5.75 -11.50 0.71
C LEU A 230 -4.67 -12.42 1.30
N LYS A 231 -4.39 -13.55 0.63
CA LYS A 231 -3.38 -14.51 1.09
C LYS A 231 -2.00 -13.87 1.07
N THR A 232 -1.45 -13.61 2.25
CA THR A 232 -0.25 -12.77 2.38
C THR A 232 0.81 -13.42 3.26
N SER A 233 2.06 -13.34 2.81
CA SER A 233 3.26 -13.63 3.58
C SER A 233 4.22 -12.44 3.54
N ALA A 234 5.13 -12.38 4.52
CA ALA A 234 6.14 -11.33 4.60
C ALA A 234 7.53 -11.91 4.84
N LEU A 235 8.52 -11.27 4.24
CA LEU A 235 9.94 -11.48 4.49
C LEU A 235 10.51 -10.19 5.07
N VAL A 236 11.28 -10.30 6.16
CA VAL A 236 12.08 -9.18 6.68
C VAL A 236 13.48 -9.30 6.11
N THR A 237 13.92 -8.31 5.34
CA THR A 237 15.20 -8.35 4.62
C THR A 237 16.09 -7.16 4.97
N GLY A 238 17.41 -7.41 5.05
CA GLY A 238 18.38 -6.38 5.41
C GLY A 238 18.55 -5.32 4.33
N MET A 239 18.76 -4.07 4.76
CA MET A 239 19.00 -2.90 3.92
C MET A 239 20.06 -1.99 4.58
N ASN A 240 21.09 -2.60 5.18
CA ASN A 240 22.27 -1.87 5.69
C ASN A 240 23.29 -1.56 4.59
N GLU A 241 23.07 -2.12 3.40
CA GLU A 241 23.84 -1.90 2.19
C GLU A 241 22.88 -1.94 0.99
N PRO A 242 23.21 -1.27 -0.12
CA PRO A 242 22.42 -1.35 -1.33
C PRO A 242 22.27 -2.79 -1.83
N LEU A 243 21.08 -3.14 -2.29
CA LEU A 243 20.81 -4.50 -2.79
C LEU A 243 21.54 -4.82 -4.12
N ALA A 244 21.77 -3.79 -4.93
CA ALA A 244 22.42 -3.91 -6.23
C ALA A 244 23.64 -2.99 -6.32
N THR A 245 24.62 -3.40 -7.14
CA THR A 245 25.84 -2.63 -7.40
C THR A 245 25.60 -1.33 -8.17
N SER A 246 24.43 -1.18 -8.81
CA SER A 246 23.99 0.06 -9.44
C SER A 246 22.89 0.72 -8.62
N THR A 247 23.21 1.89 -8.08
CA THR A 247 22.24 2.76 -7.41
C THR A 247 22.21 4.08 -8.15
N ARG A 248 21.00 4.59 -8.42
CA ARG A 248 20.82 5.97 -8.83
C ARG A 248 20.18 6.69 -7.66
N LEU A 249 20.90 7.65 -7.09
CA LEU A 249 20.30 8.61 -6.18
C LEU A 249 19.44 9.53 -7.04
N PHE A 250 18.13 9.52 -6.79
CA PHE A 250 17.25 10.57 -7.27
C PHE A 250 17.32 11.67 -6.22
N ALA A 251 18.02 12.76 -6.55
CA ALA A 251 18.09 13.99 -5.77
C ALA A 251 17.31 15.07 -6.51
#